data_AF-A0A9D6UGW8-F1
#
_entry.id   AF-A0A9D6UGW8-F1
#
_cell.length_a   1.000
_cell.length_b   1.000
_cell.length_c   1.000
_cell.angle_alpha   90.00
_cell.angle_beta   90.00
_cell.angle_gamma   90.00
#
_symmetry.space_group_name_H-M   'P 1'
#
loop_
_entity.id
_entity.type
_entity.pdbx_description
1 polymer ?
#
loop_
_entity_poly.entity_id
_entity_poly.type
_entity_poly.pdbx_seq_one_letter_code
_entity_poly.pdbx_strand_id
1 'polypeptide(L)' 'MPTILTTLERAFVLARSGECACIGDLVKRLDREGYDGRQIYGPLLRKQIQDLVKEAKKRHSGLPS' A
#
# COMPACT_ATOMS: atom_id res chain seq x y z
N MET A 1 1.29 1.53 22.78
CA MET A 1 1.73 0.17 22.42
C MET A 1 2.03 0.17 20.93
N PRO A 2 3.21 -0.27 20.46
CA PRO A 2 3.45 -0.37 19.03
C PRO A 2 2.54 -1.47 18.47
N THR A 3 1.67 -1.11 17.53
CA THR A 3 0.80 -2.07 16.85
C THR A 3 1.69 -2.91 15.94
N ILE A 4 1.96 -4.16 16.33
CA ILE A 4 2.71 -5.10 15.49
C ILE A 4 1.78 -5.48 14.35
N LEU A 5 1.93 -4.80 13.20
CA LEU A 5 1.20 -5.14 11.99
C LEU A 5 1.99 -6.21 11.24
N THR A 6 1.29 -7.09 10.55
CA THR A 6 1.92 -7.92 9.51
C THR A 6 2.30 -7.04 8.31
N THR A 7 3.24 -7.51 7.49
CA THR A 7 3.59 -6.84 6.22
C THR A 7 2.36 -6.59 5.35
N LEU A 8 1.42 -7.54 5.33
CA LEU A 8 0.17 -7.44 4.59
C LEU A 8 -0.70 -6.31 5.13
N GLU A 9 -0.99 -6.29 6.43
CA GLU A 9 -1.82 -5.25 7.03
C GLU A 9 -1.19 -3.87 6.82
N ARG A 10 0.13 -3.76 6.94
CA ARG A 10 0.82 -2.50 6.69
C ARG A 10 0.71 -2.08 5.23
N ALA A 11 0.82 -3.00 4.29
CA ALA A 11 0.61 -2.72 2.87
C ALA A 11 -0.80 -2.17 2.60
N PHE A 12 -1.84 -2.74 3.22
CA PHE A 12 -3.21 -2.23 3.10
C PHE A 12 -3.37 -0.82 3.69
N VAL A 13 -2.72 -0.55 4.83
CA VAL A 13 -2.71 0.80 5.43
C VAL A 13 -2.06 1.80 4.49
N LEU A 14 -0.87 1.48 3.96
CA LEU A 14 -0.14 2.35 3.02
C LEU A 14 -0.93 2.56 1.73
N ALA A 15 -1.55 1.51 1.18
CA ALA A 15 -2.36 1.59 -0.03
C ALA A 15 -3.55 2.54 0.13
N ARG A 16 -4.20 2.54 1.30
CA ARG A 16 -5.36 3.39 1.60
C ARG A 16 -5.00 4.82 1.99
N SER A 17 -3.76 5.06 2.43
CA SER A 17 -3.31 6.38 2.87
C SER A 17 -3.30 7.43 1.75
N GLY A 18 -3.11 6.99 0.49
CA GLY A 18 -2.89 7.88 -0.64
C GLY A 18 -1.46 8.46 -0.72
N GLU A 19 -0.58 8.11 0.22
CA GLU A 19 0.83 8.56 0.23
C GLU A 19 1.69 7.85 -0.82
N CYS A 20 1.30 6.64 -1.22
CA CYS A 20 1.99 5.86 -2.24
C CYS A 20 1.31 6.04 -3.61
N ALA A 21 2.07 6.40 -4.64
CA ALA A 21 1.53 6.57 -5.99
C ALA A 21 1.47 5.25 -6.79
N CYS A 22 2.31 4.28 -6.42
CA CYS A 22 2.35 2.96 -7.03
C CYS A 22 2.81 1.88 -6.04
N ILE A 23 2.72 0.60 -6.45
CA ILE A 23 3.21 -0.54 -5.66
C ILE A 23 4.71 -0.44 -5.38
N GLY A 24 5.50 0.12 -6.29
CA GLY A 24 6.94 0.31 -6.07
C GLY A 24 7.23 1.24 -4.88
N ASP A 25 6.45 2.31 -4.73
CA ASP A 25 6.59 3.24 -3.59
C ASP A 25 6.15 2.57 -2.28
N LEU A 26 5.10 1.76 -2.35
CA LEU A 26 4.60 1.00 -1.23
C LEU A 26 5.63 -0.02 -0.74
N VAL A 27 6.26 -0.78 -1.64
CA VAL A 27 7.35 -1.72 -1.32
C VAL A 27 8.52 -0.99 -0.67
N LYS A 28 9.00 0.12 -1.26
CA LYS A 28 10.08 0.93 -0.68
C LYS A 28 9.75 1.43 0.72
N ARG A 29 8.48 1.77 0.96
CA ARG A 29 8.03 2.25 2.26
C ARG A 29 7.98 1.13 3.29
N LEU A 30 7.50 -0.05 2.91
CA LEU A 30 7.54 -1.25 3.73
C LEU A 30 8.97 -1.62 4.13
N ASP A 31 9.89 -1.64 3.16
CA ASP A 31 11.30 -1.97 3.41
C ASP A 31 11.95 -0.96 4.38
N ARG A 32 11.63 0.33 4.23
CA ARG A 32 12.10 1.40 5.13
C ARG A 32 11.56 1.26 6.56
N GLU A 33 10.35 0.70 6.71
CA GLU A 33 9.72 0.47 8.01
C GLU A 33 10.10 -0.90 8.62
N GLY A 34 10.93 -1.69 7.94
CA GLY A 34 11.42 -2.99 8.41
C GLY A 34 10.53 -4.18 8.06
N TYR A 35 9.56 -4.00 7.16
CA TYR A 35 8.72 -5.08 6.64
C TYR A 35 9.34 -5.73 5.40
N ASP A 36 9.01 -7.00 5.14
CA ASP A 36 9.47 -7.69 3.93
C ASP A 36 8.51 -7.45 2.76
N GLY A 37 8.82 -6.45 1.93
CA GLY A 37 8.04 -6.12 0.73
C GLY A 37 7.90 -7.29 -0.27
N ARG A 38 8.65 -8.38 -0.14
CA ARG A 38 8.47 -9.59 -0.99
C ARG A 38 7.19 -10.37 -0.68
N GLN A 39 6.61 -10.20 0.51
CA GLN A 39 5.41 -10.93 0.93
C GLN A 39 4.13 -10.46 0.21
N ILE A 40 4.16 -9.31 -0.47
CA ILE A 40 3.03 -8.74 -1.21
C ILE A 40 3.02 -9.09 -2.72
N TYR A 41 3.90 -10.00 -3.17
CA TYR A 41 4.07 -10.34 -4.60
C TYR A 41 3.10 -11.39 -5.16
N GLY A 42 2.09 -11.82 -4.40
CA GLY A 42 1.02 -12.67 -4.95
C GLY A 42 0.25 -11.94 -6.06
N PRO A 43 0.01 -12.54 -7.24
CA PRO A 43 -0.60 -11.83 -8.38
C PRO A 43 -2.00 -11.26 -8.07
N LEU A 44 -2.81 -11.96 -7.28
CA LEU A 44 -4.10 -11.48 -6.80
C LEU A 44 -3.95 -10.31 -5.82
N LEU A 45 -3.06 -10.45 -4.85
CA LEU A 45 -2.83 -9.45 -3.81
C LEU A 45 -2.27 -8.16 -4.39
N ARG A 46 -1.32 -8.29 -5.33
CA ARG A 46 -0.76 -7.18 -6.09
C ARG A 46 -1.85 -6.40 -6.81
N LYS A 47 -2.80 -7.10 -7.45
CA LYS A 47 -3.92 -6.44 -8.13
C LYS A 47 -4.80 -5.67 -7.13
N GLN A 48 -5.15 -6.28 -6.00
CA GLN A 48 -5.96 -5.64 -4.95
C GLN A 48 -5.30 -4.38 -4.38
N ILE A 49 -4.01 -4.46 -4.04
CA ILE A 49 -3.23 -3.32 -3.54
C ILE A 49 -3.14 -2.23 -4.61
N GLN A 50 -2.92 -2.60 -5.87
CA GLN A 50 -2.85 -1.64 -6.97
C GLN A 50 -4.16 -0.88 -7.16
N ASP A 51 -5.30 -1.57 -7.09
CA ASP A 51 -6.61 -0.94 -7.22
C ASP A 51 -6.88 -0.01 -6.03
N LEU A 52 -6.52 -0.41 -4.81
CA LEU A 52 -6.60 0.46 -3.62
C LEU A 52 -5.74 1.72 -3.73
N VAL A 53 -4.50 1.59 -4.22
CA VAL A 53 -3.59 2.73 -4.43
C VAL A 53 -4.18 3.70 -5.45
N LYS A 54 -4.74 3.20 -6.56
CA LYS A 54 -5.40 4.05 -7.58
C LYS A 54 -6.60 4.78 -7.00
N GLU A 55 -7.45 4.07 -6.25
CA GLU A 55 -8.62 4.65 -5.59
C GLU A 55 -8.23 5.71 -4.56
N ALA A 56 -7.23 5.43 -3.73
CA ALA A 56 -6.72 6.37 -2.75
C ALA A 56 -6.11 7.61 -3.42
N LYS A 57 -5.36 7.43 -4.51
CA LYS A 57 -4.84 8.53 -5.33
C LYS A 57 -5.96 9.40 -5.87
N LYS A 58 -7.01 8.80 -6.46
CA LYS A 58 -8.19 9.53 -6.97
C LYS A 58 -8.82 10.40 -5.89
N ARG A 59 -9.07 9.81 -4.71
CA ARG A 59 -9.62 10.51 -3.53
C ARG A 59 -8.72 11.63 -3.03
N HIS A 60 -7.40 11.40 -2.98
CA HIS A 60 -6.43 12.38 -2.50
C HIS A 60 -6.26 13.56 -3.46
N SER A 61 -6.36 13.33 -4.77
CA SER A 61 -6.27 14.37 -5.79
C SER A 61 -7.53 15.25 -5.95
N GLY A 62 -8.60 15.01 -5.19
CA GLY A 62 -9.78 15.88 -5.17
C GLY A 62 -10.60 15.94 -6.47
N LEU A 63 -10.37 15.02 -7.42
CA LEU A 63 -11.19 14.92 -8.63
C LEU A 63 -12.44 14.07 -8.32
N PRO A 64 -13.66 14.68 -8.30
CA PRO A 64 -14.89 13.92 -8.16
C PRO A 64 -15.09 12.99 -9.36
N SER A 65 -15.74 11.87 -9.07
CA SER A 65 -16.01 10.72 -9.96
C SER A 65 -16.62 11.08 -11.30
#